data_AF-A0A2P4QHI4-F1
#
_entry.id   AF-A0A2P4QHI4-F1
#
_cell.length_a   1.000
_cell.length_b   1.000
_cell.length_c   1.000
_cell.angle_alpha   90.00
_cell.angle_beta   90.00
_cell.angle_gamma   90.00
#
_symmetry.space_group_name_H-M   'P 1'
#
loop_
_entity.id
_entity.type
_entity.pdbx_description
1 polymer ?
#
loop_
_entity_poly.entity_id
_entity_poly.type
_entity_poly.pdbx_seq_one_letter_code
_entity_poly.pdbx_strand_id
1 'polypeptide(L)'
;QWPSSTRAEIMAVLTCLIVCPPNSLINIFTDSQCTIDTFTSLSNYKITPRRKQKINNIILWQAIQQIIAEINLQVRFTKVKAHSGVEYND
;
A
#
# COMPACT_ATOMS: atom_id res chain seq x y z
N GLN A 1 15.11 15.91 -6.86
CA GLN A 1 13.93 15.83 -5.97
C GLN A 1 14.17 14.69 -5.00
N TRP A 2 14.14 14.96 -3.70
CA TRP A 2 14.16 13.91 -2.67
C TRP A 2 12.81 13.17 -2.71
N PRO A 3 12.76 11.84 -2.57
CA PRO A 3 11.48 11.15 -2.46
C PRO A 3 10.78 11.61 -1.19
N SER A 4 9.49 11.97 -1.29
CA SER A 4 8.69 12.19 -0.08
C SER A 4 8.57 10.87 0.68
N SER A 5 8.53 10.93 2.02
CA SER A 5 8.34 9.74 2.87
C SER A 5 7.12 8.92 2.39
N THR A 6 6.01 9.56 2.04
CA THR A 6 4.83 8.88 1.49
C THR A 6 5.12 8.09 0.20
N ARG A 7 5.95 8.60 -0.71
CA ARG A 7 6.29 7.88 -1.94
C ARG A 7 7.18 6.66 -1.64
N ALA A 8 8.09 6.78 -0.67
CA ALA A 8 8.91 5.66 -0.22
C ALA A 8 8.04 4.54 0.36
N GLU A 9 7.09 4.87 1.25
CA GLU A 9 6.13 3.92 1.82
C GLU A 9 5.32 3.17 0.75
N ILE A 10 4.79 3.89 -0.25
CA ILE A 10 4.01 3.27 -1.32
C ILE A 10 4.89 2.34 -2.17
N MET A 11 6.14 2.72 -2.44
CA MET A 11 7.08 1.89 -3.18
C MET A 11 7.49 0.64 -2.37
N ALA A 12 7.59 0.74 -1.04
CA ALA A 12 7.82 -0.39 -0.16
C ALA A 12 6.66 -1.41 -0.24
N VAL A 13 5.41 -0.94 -0.22
CA VAL A 13 4.24 -1.79 -0.45
C VAL A 13 4.30 -2.44 -1.83
N LEU A 14 4.54 -1.67 -2.89
CA LEU A 14 4.59 -2.19 -4.26
C LEU A 14 5.65 -3.28 -4.42
N THR A 15 6.87 -3.04 -3.92
CA THR A 15 7.98 -4.00 -4.00
C THR A 15 7.71 -5.27 -3.20
N CYS A 16 7.11 -5.15 -2.00
CA CYS A 16 6.66 -6.30 -1.21
C CYS A 16 5.66 -7.18 -1.99
N LEU A 17 4.69 -6.57 -2.68
CA LEU A 17 3.67 -7.32 -3.41
C LEU A 17 4.22 -8.00 -4.68
N ILE A 18 5.19 -7.39 -5.37
CA ILE A 18 5.82 -7.96 -6.59
C ILE A 18 6.50 -9.30 -6.31
N VAL A 19 7.09 -9.47 -5.12
CA VAL A 19 7.82 -10.70 -4.77
C VAL A 19 6.93 -11.78 -4.15
N CYS A 20 5.65 -11.48 -3.92
CA CYS A 20 4.73 -12.43 -3.31
C CYS A 20 4.25 -13.49 -4.32
N PRO A 21 4.10 -14.77 -3.91
CA PRO A 21 3.55 -15.78 -4.79
C PRO A 21 2.04 -15.56 -5.03
N PRO A 22 1.49 -15.99 -6.18
CA PRO A 22 0.07 -15.88 -6.46
C PRO A 22 -0.82 -16.60 -5.44
N ASN A 23 -2.07 -16.12 -5.26
CA ASN A 23 -3.08 -16.66 -4.34
C ASN A 23 -2.69 -16.61 -2.86
N SER A 24 -1.79 -15.72 -2.48
CA SER A 24 -1.29 -15.61 -1.11
C SER A 24 -2.07 -14.61 -0.26
N LEU A 25 -2.09 -14.89 1.04
CA LEU A 25 -2.57 -13.98 2.08
C LEU A 25 -1.38 -13.21 2.66
N ILE A 26 -1.31 -11.92 2.38
CA ILE A 26 -0.20 -11.04 2.75
C ILE A 26 -0.64 -10.13 3.90
N ASN A 27 0.12 -10.15 5.00
CA ASN A 27 -0.04 -9.20 6.09
C ASN A 27 1.14 -8.21 6.04
N ILE A 28 0.87 -6.96 5.69
CA ILE A 28 1.88 -5.89 5.64
C ILE A 28 1.85 -5.12 6.95
N PHE A 29 2.97 -5.07 7.64
CA PHE A 29 3.19 -4.25 8.82
C PHE A 29 3.83 -2.94 8.39
N THR A 30 3.20 -1.82 8.72
CA THR A 30 3.70 -0.48 8.36
C THR A 30 3.37 0.50 9.48
N ASP A 31 4.25 1.46 9.71
CA ASP A 31 4.00 2.59 10.59
C ASP A 31 3.30 3.77 9.87
N SER A 32 3.07 3.69 8.57
CA SER A 32 2.38 4.74 7.82
C SER A 32 0.86 4.56 7.87
N GLN A 33 0.19 5.30 8.75
CA GLN A 33 -1.28 5.34 8.78
C GLN A 33 -1.86 5.88 7.46
N CYS A 34 -1.17 6.83 6.83
CA CYS A 34 -1.56 7.39 5.54
C CYS A 34 -1.61 6.33 4.42
N THR A 35 -0.66 5.39 4.43
CA THR A 35 -0.63 4.25 3.49
C THR A 35 -1.87 3.37 3.69
N ILE A 36 -2.18 3.02 4.95
CA ILE A 36 -3.34 2.20 5.31
C ILE A 36 -4.65 2.86 4.90
N ASP A 37 -4.82 4.14 5.22
CA ASP A 37 -6.03 4.90 4.93
C ASP A 37 -6.25 5.04 3.43
N THR A 38 -5.18 5.35 2.68
CA THR A 38 -5.25 5.50 1.22
C THR A 38 -5.61 4.17 0.56
N PHE A 39 -4.95 3.07 0.93
CA PHE A 39 -5.27 1.74 0.43
C PHE A 39 -6.73 1.35 0.70
N THR A 40 -7.20 1.55 1.93
CA THR A 40 -8.58 1.26 2.33
C THR A 40 -9.57 2.11 1.53
N SER A 41 -9.27 3.39 1.31
CA SER A 41 -10.12 4.28 0.52
C SER A 41 -10.23 3.84 -0.94
N LEU A 42 -9.17 3.34 -1.55
CA LEU A 42 -9.15 2.94 -2.97
C LEU A 42 -10.09 1.76 -3.28
N SER A 43 -10.30 0.90 -2.29
CA SER A 43 -11.25 -0.23 -2.32
C SER A 43 -12.70 0.20 -2.07
N ASN A 44 -12.94 1.45 -1.68
CA ASN A 44 -14.30 1.95 -1.44
C ASN A 44 -15.03 2.21 -2.78
N TYR A 45 -16.12 1.48 -3.00
CA TYR A 45 -16.98 1.58 -4.18
C TYR A 45 -17.62 2.96 -4.35
N LYS A 46 -17.69 3.78 -3.30
CA LYS A 46 -18.29 5.13 -3.33
C LYS A 46 -17.36 6.20 -3.94
N ILE A 47 -16.09 5.89 -4.20
CA ILE A 47 -15.15 6.88 -4.78
C ILE A 47 -15.29 6.91 -6.31
N THR A 48 -15.64 8.08 -6.84
CA THR A 48 -15.74 8.30 -8.28
C THR A 48 -14.37 8.23 -8.97
N PRO A 49 -14.30 7.82 -10.26
CA PRO A 49 -13.04 7.76 -11.00
C PRO A 49 -12.27 9.10 -10.98
N ARG A 50 -12.99 10.22 -11.13
CA ARG A 50 -12.41 11.57 -11.05
C ARG A 50 -11.77 11.86 -9.70
N ARG A 51 -12.37 11.41 -8.60
CA ARG A 51 -11.80 11.57 -7.26
C ARG A 51 -10.58 10.65 -7.07
N LYS A 52 -10.61 9.43 -7.59
CA LYS A 52 -9.44 8.52 -7.55
C LYS A 52 -8.22 9.15 -8.24
N GLN A 53 -8.41 9.77 -9.41
CA GLN A 53 -7.32 10.43 -10.15
C GLN A 53 -6.69 11.64 -9.43
N LYS A 54 -7.34 12.20 -8.40
CA LYS A 54 -6.79 13.29 -7.58
C LYS A 54 -5.95 12.79 -6.40
N ILE A 55 -5.91 11.48 -6.15
CA ILE A 55 -5.09 10.91 -5.08
C ILE A 55 -3.62 11.05 -5.45
N ASN A 56 -2.82 11.54 -4.51
CA ASN A 56 -1.38 11.65 -4.71
C ASN A 56 -0.76 10.28 -4.98
N ASN A 57 0.16 10.21 -5.95
CA ASN A 57 0.79 8.96 -6.39
C ASN A 57 -0.19 7.90 -6.92
N ILE A 58 -1.34 8.30 -7.48
CA ILE A 58 -2.38 7.38 -7.99
C ILE A 58 -1.83 6.30 -8.95
N ILE A 59 -0.81 6.61 -9.75
CA ILE A 59 -0.21 5.64 -10.67
C ILE A 59 0.40 4.45 -9.90
N LEU A 60 1.09 4.71 -8.78
CA LEU A 60 1.66 3.63 -7.95
C LEU A 60 0.55 2.82 -7.28
N TRP A 61 -0.50 3.49 -6.82
CA TRP A 61 -1.67 2.83 -6.25
C TRP A 61 -2.41 1.96 -7.26
N GLN A 62 -2.52 2.39 -8.52
CA GLN A 62 -3.09 1.61 -9.60
C GLN A 62 -2.24 0.38 -9.90
N ALA A 63 -0.91 0.51 -9.93
CA ALA A 63 -0.01 -0.62 -10.09
C ALA A 63 -0.18 -1.64 -8.95
N ILE A 64 -0.30 -1.18 -7.70
CA ILE A 64 -0.60 -2.03 -6.54
C ILE A 64 -1.93 -2.79 -6.76
N GLN A 65 -3.01 -2.09 -7.13
CA GLN A 65 -4.31 -2.72 -7.36
C GLN A 65 -4.28 -3.73 -8.50
N GLN A 66 -3.53 -3.44 -9.57
CA GLN A 66 -3.37 -4.34 -10.70
C GLN A 66 -2.66 -5.63 -10.28
N ILE A 67 -1.53 -5.53 -9.58
CA ILE A 67 -0.78 -6.71 -9.11
C ILE A 67 -1.65 -7.57 -8.20
N ILE A 68 -2.34 -6.96 -7.23
CA ILE A 68 -3.24 -7.68 -6.32
C ILE A 68 -4.30 -8.46 -7.10
N ALA A 69 -4.91 -7.85 -8.12
CA ALA A 69 -5.92 -8.51 -8.95
C ALA A 69 -5.32 -9.61 -9.85
N GLU A 70 -4.18 -9.34 -10.47
CA GLU A 70 -3.54 -10.21 -11.46
C GLU A 70 -3.02 -11.52 -10.86
N ILE A 71 -2.45 -11.44 -9.65
CA ILE A 71 -1.94 -12.62 -8.92
C ILE A 71 -2.82 -13.02 -7.73
N ASN A 72 -4.05 -12.52 -7.68
CA ASN A 72 -5.08 -12.88 -6.69
C ASN A 72 -4.58 -12.83 -5.23
N LEU A 73 -3.96 -11.71 -4.84
CA LEU A 73 -3.49 -11.53 -3.47
C LEU A 73 -4.62 -11.08 -2.56
N GLN A 74 -4.61 -11.58 -1.32
CA GLN A 74 -5.40 -11.03 -0.23
C GLN A 74 -4.48 -10.21 0.66
N VAL A 75 -4.62 -8.89 0.66
CA VAL A 75 -3.71 -7.99 1.39
C VAL A 75 -4.41 -7.41 2.62
N ARG A 76 -3.76 -7.53 3.79
CA ARG A 76 -4.18 -6.89 5.04
C ARG A 76 -3.05 -6.02 5.56
N PHE A 77 -3.41 -4.83 6.03
CA PHE A 77 -2.48 -3.92 6.68
C PHE A 77 -2.63 -3.99 8.19
N THR A 78 -1.50 -3.98 8.90
CA THR A 78 -1.44 -3.85 10.35
C THR A 78 -0.58 -2.64 10.70
N LYS A 79 -1.17 -1.67 11.40
CA LYS A 79 -0.45 -0.49 11.88
C LYS A 79 0.51 -0.93 13.00
N VAL A 80 1.79 -0.64 12.83
CA VAL A 80 2.80 -0.76 13.88
C VAL A 80 3.22 0.62 14.38
N LYS A 81 3.73 0.69 15.61
CA LYS A 81 4.19 1.96 16.19
C LYS A 81 5.60 2.26 15.63
N ALA A 82 5.81 3.47 15.14
CA ALA A 82 7.16 3.93 14.80
C ALA A 82 7.99 4.01 16.08
N HIS A 83 9.27 3.62 16.05
CA HIS A 83 10.20 3.82 17.18
C HIS A 83 9.81 3.06 18.45
N SER A 84 9.37 1.81 18.29
CA SER A 84 9.06 0.92 19.41
C SER A 84 10.06 -0.22 19.62
N GLY A 85 11.20 -0.24 18.93
CA GLY A 85 12.20 -1.30 19.07
C GLY A 85 11.84 -2.59 18.34
N VAL A 86 11.09 -2.50 17.23
CA VAL A 86 10.81 -3.65 16.36
C VAL A 86 11.88 -3.67 15.28
N GLU A 87 12.74 -4.67 15.30
CA GLU A 87 13.99 -4.74 14.51
C GLU A 87 13.81 -4.56 12.99
N TYR A 88 12.63 -4.85 12.45
CA TYR A 88 12.31 -4.71 11.02
C TYR A 88 11.48 -3.45 10.68
N ASN A 89 11.24 -2.57 11.64
CA ASN A 89 10.39 -1.37 11.51
C ASN A 89 11.04 -0.10 12.11
N ASP A 90 12.29 -0.17 12.56
CA ASP A 90 13.15 0.96 12.93
C ASP A 90 14.29 1.12 11.91
#